data_AF-A0A920CK26-F1
#
_entry.id   AF-A0A920CK26-F1
#
_cell.length_a   1.000
_cell.length_b   1.000
_cell.length_c   1.000
_cell.angle_alpha   90.00
_cell.angle_beta   90.00
_cell.angle_gamma   90.00
#
_symmetry.space_group_name_H-M   'P 1'
#
loop_
_entity.id
_entity.type
_entity.pdbx_description
1 polymer ?
#
loop_
_entity_poly.entity_id
_entity_poly.type
_entity_poly.pdbx_seq_one_letter_code
_entity_poly.pdbx_strand_id
1 'polypeptide(L)'
;MLRTLLGEPPRKNEGLLGETIDAMAGTARLLRKEMEISKDPTHDFRKLEIWVLGLITSLDELEQCLFASAFFRGKVTNASVDDMDPAERGDYARHVFFYKDGFIRVFATLDKLGTVLNELFDLETSKVKEHFSYFTVLRQFNYKKTHLDLARELEKIKDQYKDALRVLRGRRNMEIHYMNSELKDDLWQRNQALQGKIKLEDLDEYLRDLEQGLHMVTETLRAVFTYTNQRWKKLSRK
;
A
#
# COMPACT_ATOMS: atom_id res chain seq x y z
N MET A 1 -13.10 -2.42 -9.58
CA MET A 1 -13.48 -3.72 -10.17
C MET A 1 -14.18 -4.63 -9.16
N LEU A 2 -13.64 -4.80 -7.94
CA LEU A 2 -14.22 -5.70 -6.94
C LEU A 2 -15.60 -5.26 -6.43
N ARG A 3 -15.83 -3.96 -6.23
CA ARG A 3 -17.12 -3.41 -5.77
C ARG A 3 -18.30 -3.88 -6.63
N THR A 4 -18.18 -3.75 -7.96
CA THR A 4 -19.23 -4.19 -8.89
C THR A 4 -19.45 -5.69 -8.88
N LEU A 5 -18.41 -6.50 -8.64
CA LEU A 5 -18.55 -7.95 -8.48
C LEU A 5 -19.29 -8.33 -7.19
N LEU A 6 -19.24 -7.46 -6.18
CA LEU A 6 -19.91 -7.63 -4.89
C LEU A 6 -21.31 -6.98 -4.86
N GLY A 7 -21.82 -6.52 -6.01
CA GLY A 7 -23.14 -5.90 -6.13
C GLY A 7 -23.18 -4.40 -5.74
N GLU A 8 -22.02 -3.78 -5.56
CA GLU A 8 -21.89 -2.40 -5.10
C GLU A 8 -21.49 -1.47 -6.25
N PRO A 9 -21.93 -0.20 -6.25
CA PRO A 9 -21.59 0.73 -7.31
C PRO A 9 -20.07 0.96 -7.38
N PRO A 10 -19.54 1.33 -8.56
CA PRO A 10 -18.15 1.76 -8.66
C PRO A 10 -17.85 2.88 -7.66
N ARG A 11 -16.68 2.81 -7.03
CA ARG A 11 -16.22 3.85 -6.11
C ARG A 11 -16.11 5.18 -6.86
N LYS A 12 -16.51 6.27 -6.19
CA LYS A 12 -16.20 7.63 -6.63
C LYS A 12 -14.86 8.08 -6.03
N ASN A 13 -14.02 8.72 -6.84
CA ASN A 13 -12.76 9.31 -6.40
C ASN A 13 -13.05 10.62 -5.65
N GLU A 14 -13.26 10.53 -4.34
CA GLU A 14 -13.60 11.67 -3.49
C GLU A 14 -12.68 11.74 -2.26
N GLY A 15 -12.67 12.90 -1.59
CA GLY A 15 -11.87 13.15 -0.40
C GLY A 15 -10.37 12.93 -0.61
N LEU A 16 -9.70 12.46 0.44
CA LEU A 16 -8.26 12.23 0.46
C LEU A 16 -7.78 11.34 -0.71
N LEU A 17 -8.53 10.29 -1.03
CA LEU A 17 -8.19 9.37 -2.12
C LEU A 17 -8.29 10.05 -3.48
N GLY A 18 -9.36 10.81 -3.74
CA GLY A 18 -9.52 11.58 -4.97
C GLY A 18 -8.41 12.62 -5.16
N GLU A 19 -8.14 13.42 -4.12
CA GLU A 19 -7.05 14.40 -4.12
C GLU A 19 -5.68 13.77 -4.43
N THR A 20 -5.44 12.57 -3.89
CA THR A 20 -4.20 11.83 -4.10
C THR A 20 -4.07 11.38 -5.55
N ILE A 21 -5.12 10.77 -6.10
CA ILE A 21 -5.15 10.33 -7.51
C ILE A 21 -4.96 11.53 -8.45
N ASP A 22 -5.60 12.66 -8.15
CA ASP A 22 -5.47 13.87 -8.96
C ASP A 22 -4.04 14.45 -8.92
N ALA A 23 -3.39 14.43 -7.75
CA ALA A 23 -2.00 14.84 -7.61
C ALA A 23 -1.06 13.94 -8.43
N MET A 24 -1.24 12.61 -8.36
CA MET A 24 -0.48 11.63 -9.13
C MET A 24 -0.68 11.80 -10.64
N ALA A 25 -1.93 11.92 -11.08
CA ALA A 25 -2.28 12.19 -12.47
C ALA A 25 -1.70 13.54 -12.95
N GLY A 26 -1.62 14.54 -12.05
CA GLY A 26 -0.93 15.80 -12.29
C GLY A 26 0.55 15.61 -12.63
N THR A 27 1.26 14.78 -11.87
CA THR A 27 2.67 14.46 -12.14
C THR A 27 2.82 13.70 -13.46
N ALA A 28 1.97 12.72 -13.75
CA ALA A 28 1.99 12.00 -15.03
C ALA A 28 1.81 12.96 -16.24
N ARG A 29 0.90 13.94 -16.14
CA ARG A 29 0.73 14.97 -17.18
C ARG A 29 1.96 15.85 -17.35
N LEU A 30 2.65 16.19 -16.25
CA LEU A 30 3.90 16.97 -16.32
C LEU A 30 4.99 16.18 -17.03
N LEU A 31 5.20 14.91 -16.65
CA LEU A 31 6.17 14.02 -17.31
C LEU A 31 5.89 13.90 -18.81
N ARG A 32 4.61 13.76 -19.19
CA ARG A 32 4.22 13.71 -20.61
C ARG A 32 4.57 14.97 -21.37
N LYS A 33 4.33 16.14 -20.78
CA LYS A 33 4.72 17.42 -21.37
C LYS A 33 6.23 17.53 -21.57
N GLU A 34 7.02 17.07 -20.60
CA GLU A 34 8.49 17.10 -20.69
C GLU A 34 9.02 16.13 -21.77
N MET A 35 8.35 14.98 -21.96
CA MET A 35 8.65 14.09 -23.09
C MET A 35 8.41 14.77 -24.44
N GLU A 36 7.32 15.54 -24.58
CA GLU A 36 7.01 16.24 -25.83
C GLU A 36 8.08 17.29 -26.19
N ILE A 37 8.59 18.00 -25.17
CA ILE A 37 9.62 19.04 -25.28
C ILE A 37 10.99 18.44 -25.55
N SER A 38 11.45 17.53 -24.68
CA SER A 38 12.81 16.97 -24.72
C SER A 38 13.00 15.84 -25.73
N LYS A 39 11.90 15.28 -26.25
CA LYS A 39 11.83 14.00 -26.99
C LYS A 39 12.27 12.76 -26.19
N ASP A 40 12.62 12.93 -24.92
CA ASP A 40 12.96 11.88 -23.95
C ASP A 40 13.92 10.81 -24.52
N PRO A 41 15.13 11.19 -24.96
CA PRO A 41 16.06 10.27 -25.62
C PRO A 41 16.55 9.16 -24.69
N THR A 42 16.58 9.39 -23.37
CA THR A 42 16.97 8.39 -22.36
C THR A 42 15.79 7.56 -21.86
N HIS A 43 14.56 7.91 -22.25
CA HIS A 43 13.32 7.25 -21.82
C HIS A 43 13.01 7.34 -20.31
N ASP A 44 13.67 8.24 -19.59
CA ASP A 44 13.52 8.35 -18.14
C ASP A 44 12.16 8.93 -17.75
N PHE A 45 11.66 9.91 -18.51
CA PHE A 45 10.34 10.49 -18.24
C PHE A 45 9.22 9.49 -18.55
N ARG A 46 9.36 8.71 -19.63
CA ARG A 46 8.43 7.61 -19.94
C ARG A 46 8.40 6.55 -18.86
N LYS A 47 9.57 6.12 -18.39
CA LYS A 47 9.72 5.15 -17.30
C LYS A 47 9.02 5.65 -16.03
N LEU A 48 9.26 6.90 -15.65
CA LEU A 48 8.60 7.54 -14.50
C LEU A 48 7.08 7.64 -14.69
N GLU A 49 6.58 8.00 -15.87
CA GLU A 49 5.14 8.09 -16.12
C GLU A 49 4.47 6.72 -15.91
N ILE A 50 5.04 5.66 -16.48
CA ILE A 50 4.55 4.29 -16.32
C ILE A 50 4.51 3.89 -14.84
N TRP A 51 5.56 4.20 -14.09
CA TRP A 51 5.60 3.88 -12.66
C TRP A 51 4.57 4.67 -11.84
N VAL A 52 4.35 5.95 -12.16
CA VAL A 52 3.32 6.77 -11.51
C VAL A 52 1.92 6.23 -11.81
N LEU A 53 1.63 5.88 -13.06
CA LEU A 53 0.35 5.27 -13.42
C LEU A 53 0.16 3.91 -12.73
N GLY A 54 1.22 3.10 -12.64
CA GLY A 54 1.20 1.84 -11.89
C GLY A 54 0.97 2.02 -10.39
N LEU A 55 1.42 3.13 -9.79
CA LEU A 55 1.09 3.48 -8.41
C LEU A 55 -0.39 3.84 -8.24
N ILE A 56 -1.02 4.51 -9.21
CA ILE A 56 -2.47 4.80 -9.16
C ILE A 56 -3.24 3.48 -9.12
N THR A 57 -2.87 2.53 -9.99
CA THR A 57 -3.46 1.18 -9.97
C THR A 57 -3.22 0.47 -8.64
N SER A 58 -2.00 0.55 -8.09
CA SER A 58 -1.67 -0.11 -6.81
C SER A 58 -2.49 0.46 -5.64
N LEU A 59 -2.74 1.77 -5.63
CA LEU A 59 -3.59 2.42 -4.62
C LEU A 59 -5.05 1.98 -4.76
N ASP A 60 -5.58 1.92 -5.99
CA ASP A 60 -6.93 1.44 -6.24
C ASP A 60 -7.11 -0.03 -5.84
N GLU A 61 -6.13 -0.89 -6.14
CA GLU A 61 -6.13 -2.29 -5.70
C GLU A 61 -6.12 -2.42 -4.17
N LEU A 62 -5.29 -1.65 -3.48
CA LEU A 62 -5.24 -1.65 -2.01
C LEU A 62 -6.58 -1.25 -1.39
N GLU A 63 -7.22 -0.19 -1.90
CA GLU A 63 -8.55 0.21 -1.45
C GLU A 63 -9.58 -0.89 -1.70
N GLN A 64 -9.55 -1.53 -2.87
CA GLN A 64 -10.46 -2.61 -3.20
C GLN A 64 -10.26 -3.85 -2.31
N CYS A 65 -9.03 -4.16 -1.91
CA CYS A 65 -8.75 -5.23 -0.94
C CYS A 65 -9.36 -4.92 0.43
N LEU A 66 -9.18 -3.70 0.95
CA LEU A 66 -9.81 -3.28 2.20
C LEU A 66 -11.34 -3.37 2.10
N PHE A 67 -11.92 -2.84 1.02
CA PHE A 67 -13.35 -2.89 0.79
C PHE A 67 -13.89 -4.32 0.80
N ALA A 68 -13.30 -5.22 0.01
CA ALA A 68 -13.74 -6.60 -0.09
C ALA A 68 -13.56 -7.32 1.26
N SER A 69 -12.44 -7.10 1.96
CA SER A 69 -12.20 -7.67 3.28
C SER A 69 -13.26 -7.23 4.29
N ALA A 70 -13.62 -5.94 4.31
CA ALA A 70 -14.66 -5.40 5.19
C ALA A 70 -16.05 -5.93 4.83
N PHE A 71 -16.37 -6.04 3.53
CA PHE A 71 -17.64 -6.57 3.05
C PHE A 71 -17.88 -8.00 3.53
N PHE A 72 -16.88 -8.88 3.40
CA PHE A 72 -17.00 -10.27 3.86
C PHE A 72 -16.96 -10.38 5.38
N ARG A 73 -16.16 -9.55 6.07
CA ARG A 73 -16.15 -9.48 7.54
C ARG A 73 -17.53 -9.21 8.11
N GLY A 74 -18.29 -8.30 7.49
CA GLY A 74 -19.65 -7.93 7.92
C GLY A 74 -20.66 -9.08 7.86
N LYS A 75 -20.32 -10.18 7.17
CA LYS A 75 -21.15 -11.40 7.08
C LYS A 75 -20.74 -12.48 8.08
N VAL A 76 -19.65 -12.27 8.82
CA VAL A 76 -19.17 -13.19 9.86
C VAL A 76 -19.70 -12.74 11.22
N THR A 77 -20.49 -13.58 11.86
CA THR A 77 -21.19 -13.31 13.13
C THR A 77 -20.69 -14.18 14.28
N ASN A 78 -20.18 -15.37 13.99
CA ASN A 78 -19.71 -16.32 14.99
C ASN A 78 -18.27 -16.01 15.43
N ALA A 79 -17.98 -16.20 16.72
CA ALA A 79 -16.66 -15.92 17.31
C ALA A 79 -15.64 -17.08 17.16
N SER A 80 -16.04 -18.17 16.52
CA SER A 80 -15.24 -19.39 16.33
C SER A 80 -15.55 -20.00 14.97
N VAL A 81 -14.50 -20.47 14.27
CA VAL A 81 -14.63 -21.15 12.97
C VAL A 81 -15.44 -22.44 13.08
N ASP A 82 -15.39 -23.10 14.24
CA ASP A 82 -16.12 -24.35 14.49
C ASP A 82 -17.63 -24.15 14.60
N ASP A 83 -18.05 -22.94 14.95
CA ASP A 83 -19.46 -22.60 15.13
C ASP A 83 -20.07 -21.98 13.85
N MET A 84 -19.28 -21.75 12.80
CA MET A 84 -19.74 -21.19 11.53
C MET A 84 -20.43 -22.25 10.67
N ASP A 85 -21.53 -21.87 10.04
CA ASP A 85 -22.09 -22.68 8.95
C ASP A 85 -21.19 -22.63 7.69
N PRO A 86 -21.40 -23.50 6.69
CA PRO A 86 -20.57 -23.52 5.49
C PRO A 86 -20.54 -22.20 4.70
N ALA A 87 -21.63 -21.43 4.71
CA ALA A 87 -21.71 -20.16 3.98
C ALA A 87 -20.90 -19.08 4.69
N GLU A 88 -21.08 -18.94 6.01
CA GLU A 88 -20.32 -18.03 6.86
C GLU A 88 -18.82 -18.36 6.84
N ARG A 89 -18.46 -19.65 6.88
CA ARG A 89 -17.06 -20.08 6.75
C ARG A 89 -16.46 -19.67 5.40
N GLY A 90 -17.25 -19.71 4.33
CA GLY A 90 -16.85 -19.22 3.01
C GLY A 90 -16.63 -17.70 2.99
N ASP A 91 -17.46 -16.93 3.71
CA ASP A 91 -17.27 -15.48 3.85
C ASP A 91 -16.06 -15.15 4.72
N TYR A 92 -15.84 -15.86 5.82
CA TYR A 92 -14.62 -15.74 6.63
C TYR A 92 -13.35 -16.00 5.81
N ALA A 93 -13.32 -17.06 5.01
CA ALA A 93 -12.18 -17.36 4.14
C ALA A 93 -11.90 -16.24 3.13
N ARG A 94 -12.95 -15.64 2.56
CA ARG A 94 -12.84 -14.50 1.64
C ARG A 94 -12.36 -13.24 2.36
N HIS A 95 -12.84 -12.97 3.56
CA HIS A 95 -12.33 -11.89 4.42
C HIS A 95 -10.81 -12.04 4.63
N VAL A 96 -10.37 -13.22 5.07
CA VAL A 96 -8.95 -13.51 5.31
C VAL A 96 -8.12 -13.36 4.04
N PHE A 97 -8.61 -13.84 2.90
CA PHE A 97 -7.92 -13.72 1.61
C PHE A 97 -7.66 -12.24 1.25
N PHE A 98 -8.69 -11.41 1.27
CA PHE A 98 -8.55 -9.99 0.92
C PHE A 98 -7.79 -9.19 1.98
N TYR A 99 -7.89 -9.58 3.25
CA TYR A 99 -7.10 -8.98 4.33
C TYR A 99 -5.61 -9.22 4.11
N LYS A 100 -5.23 -10.47 3.79
CA LYS A 100 -3.85 -10.85 3.46
C LYS A 100 -3.30 -10.08 2.28
N ASP A 101 -4.06 -10.04 1.20
CA ASP A 101 -3.67 -9.29 0.01
C ASP A 101 -3.55 -7.78 0.31
N GLY A 102 -4.46 -7.24 1.12
CA GLY A 102 -4.44 -5.85 1.57
C GLY A 102 -3.14 -5.47 2.29
N PHE A 103 -2.75 -6.21 3.34
CA PHE A 103 -1.53 -5.83 4.08
C PHE A 103 -0.26 -6.06 3.26
N ILE A 104 -0.23 -7.01 2.32
CA ILE A 104 0.89 -7.18 1.38
C ILE A 104 0.98 -5.96 0.46
N ARG A 105 -0.16 -5.52 -0.07
CA ARG A 105 -0.26 -4.35 -0.97
C ARG A 105 0.13 -3.03 -0.31
N VAL A 106 -0.09 -2.86 1.01
CA VAL A 106 0.42 -1.69 1.74
C VAL A 106 1.94 -1.55 1.52
N PHE A 107 2.70 -2.60 1.82
CA PHE A 107 4.16 -2.54 1.70
C PHE A 107 4.64 -2.55 0.26
N ALA A 108 4.00 -3.32 -0.62
CA ALA A 108 4.35 -3.32 -2.05
C ALA A 108 4.14 -1.93 -2.69
N THR A 109 3.08 -1.22 -2.32
CA THR A 109 2.80 0.13 -2.82
C THR A 109 3.83 1.13 -2.31
N LEU A 110 4.18 1.07 -1.02
CA LEU A 110 5.24 1.90 -0.46
C LEU A 110 6.58 1.63 -1.13
N ASP A 111 6.96 0.37 -1.33
CA ASP A 111 8.23 0.03 -1.96
C ASP A 111 8.30 0.48 -3.43
N LYS A 112 7.20 0.35 -4.19
CA LYS A 112 7.09 0.96 -5.53
C LYS A 112 7.28 2.48 -5.48
N LEU A 113 6.68 3.15 -4.49
CA LEU A 113 6.87 4.59 -4.29
C LEU A 113 8.34 4.91 -3.96
N GLY A 114 8.99 4.08 -3.14
CA GLY A 114 10.42 4.19 -2.86
C GLY A 114 11.26 4.21 -4.13
N THR A 115 10.99 3.29 -5.07
CA THR A 115 11.65 3.28 -6.39
C THR A 115 11.40 4.55 -7.18
N VAL A 116 10.15 5.04 -7.22
CA VAL A 116 9.82 6.30 -7.89
C VAL A 116 10.55 7.49 -7.27
N LEU A 117 10.56 7.60 -5.94
CA LEU A 117 11.26 8.68 -5.22
C LEU A 117 12.77 8.65 -5.44
N ASN A 118 13.34 7.45 -5.46
CA ASN A 118 14.76 7.29 -5.72
C ASN A 118 15.16 7.85 -7.08
N GLU A 119 14.36 7.58 -8.10
CA GLU A 119 14.58 8.05 -9.46
C GLU A 119 14.27 9.54 -9.61
N LEU A 120 13.11 9.97 -9.10
CA LEU A 120 12.62 11.34 -9.24
C LEU A 120 13.53 12.38 -8.57
N PHE A 121 14.22 12.00 -7.49
CA PHE A 121 15.06 12.90 -6.70
C PHE A 121 16.53 12.49 -6.65
N ASP A 122 16.95 11.57 -7.53
CA ASP A 122 18.33 11.08 -7.64
C ASP A 122 18.96 10.74 -6.27
N LEU A 123 18.22 9.95 -5.48
CA LEU A 123 18.63 9.63 -4.10
C LEU A 123 19.74 8.60 -4.03
N GLU A 124 20.03 7.91 -5.14
CA GLU A 124 21.06 6.87 -5.28
C GLU A 124 20.96 5.74 -4.25
N THR A 125 19.76 5.49 -3.73
CA THR A 125 19.47 4.44 -2.74
C THR A 125 19.83 3.06 -3.29
N SER A 126 19.57 2.82 -4.58
CA SER A 126 19.93 1.59 -5.29
C SER A 126 21.44 1.32 -5.33
N LYS A 127 22.28 2.37 -5.30
CA LYS A 127 23.75 2.23 -5.25
C LYS A 127 24.23 1.72 -3.88
N VAL A 128 23.47 1.95 -2.83
CA VAL A 128 23.77 1.48 -1.47
C VAL A 128 23.20 0.09 -1.23
N LYS A 129 22.00 -0.19 -1.76
CA LYS A 129 21.34 -1.49 -1.65
C LYS A 129 20.43 -1.72 -2.85
N GLU A 130 20.68 -2.77 -3.62
CA GLU A 130 19.90 -3.09 -4.83
C GLU A 130 18.41 -3.31 -4.52
N HIS A 131 18.11 -3.99 -3.41
CA HIS A 131 16.73 -4.17 -2.91
C HIS A 131 16.50 -3.36 -1.64
N PHE A 132 15.80 -2.24 -1.78
CA PHE A 132 15.51 -1.32 -0.69
C PHE A 132 14.01 -1.14 -0.48
N SER A 133 13.63 -0.88 0.77
CA SER A 133 12.24 -0.52 1.10
C SER A 133 12.04 0.98 1.05
N TYR A 134 10.80 1.43 1.00
CA TYR A 134 10.41 2.83 1.21
C TYR A 134 11.11 3.48 2.43
N PHE A 135 11.17 2.76 3.55
CA PHE A 135 11.81 3.28 4.78
C PHE A 135 13.34 3.43 4.67
N THR A 136 13.97 2.81 3.67
CA THR A 136 15.37 3.06 3.33
C THR A 136 15.51 4.38 2.58
N VAL A 137 14.58 4.67 1.67
CA VAL A 137 14.53 5.93 0.92
C VAL A 137 14.29 7.13 1.85
N LEU A 138 13.40 7.00 2.84
CA LEU A 138 13.19 8.05 3.85
C LEU A 138 14.47 8.41 4.60
N ARG A 139 15.23 7.41 5.04
CA ARG A 139 16.53 7.63 5.68
C ARG A 139 17.51 8.34 4.73
N GLN A 140 17.42 8.05 3.43
CA GLN A 140 18.33 8.62 2.45
C GLN A 140 18.07 10.10 2.15
N PHE A 141 16.82 10.56 2.21
CA PHE A 141 16.53 12.01 2.19
C PHE A 141 17.26 12.75 3.31
N ASN A 142 17.23 12.20 4.52
CA ASN A 142 17.90 12.80 5.68
C ASN A 142 19.42 12.79 5.54
N TYR A 143 19.98 11.70 5.00
CA TYR A 143 21.43 11.58 4.75
C TYR A 143 21.92 12.58 3.71
N LYS A 144 21.25 12.67 2.54
CA LYS A 144 21.61 13.61 1.47
C LYS A 144 21.27 15.07 1.80
N LYS A 145 20.46 15.32 2.83
CA LYS A 145 19.94 16.64 3.22
C LYS A 145 19.22 17.37 2.06
N THR A 146 18.60 16.60 1.17
CA THR A 146 17.82 17.12 0.04
C THR A 146 16.33 17.04 0.37
N HIS A 147 15.54 17.94 -0.22
CA HIS A 147 14.07 17.96 -0.07
C HIS A 147 13.58 17.88 1.38
N LEU A 148 14.25 18.56 2.32
CA LEU A 148 14.02 18.44 3.76
C LEU A 148 12.57 18.68 4.18
N ASP A 149 11.85 19.57 3.49
CA ASP A 149 10.44 19.82 3.77
C ASP A 149 9.57 18.59 3.47
N LEU A 150 9.82 17.91 2.36
CA LEU A 150 9.17 16.64 2.04
C LEU A 150 9.59 15.57 3.04
N ALA A 151 10.88 15.46 3.34
CA ALA A 151 11.40 14.45 4.27
C ALA A 151 10.74 14.55 5.66
N ARG A 152 10.61 15.76 6.21
CA ARG A 152 9.93 16.00 7.50
C ARG A 152 8.45 15.62 7.46
N GLU A 153 7.75 15.97 6.39
CA GLU A 153 6.33 15.61 6.25
C GLU A 153 6.16 14.09 6.16
N LEU A 154 7.02 13.40 5.43
CA LEU A 154 6.98 11.95 5.31
C LEU A 154 7.33 11.23 6.63
N GLU A 155 8.28 11.75 7.40
CA GLU A 155 8.58 11.22 8.74
C GLU A 155 7.41 11.41 9.71
N LYS A 156 6.74 12.57 9.66
CA LYS A 156 5.55 12.84 10.47
C LYS A 156 4.42 11.85 10.15
N ILE A 157 4.14 11.62 8.86
CA ILE A 157 3.14 10.63 8.42
C ILE A 157 3.55 9.24 8.92
N LYS A 158 4.81 8.83 8.72
CA LYS A 158 5.32 7.54 9.18
C LYS A 158 5.10 7.33 10.69
N ASP A 159 5.41 8.35 11.49
CA ASP A 159 5.34 8.27 12.95
C ASP A 159 3.88 8.24 13.45
N GLN A 160 2.95 8.89 12.74
CA GLN A 160 1.52 8.86 13.03
C GLN A 160 0.93 7.44 12.90
N TYR A 161 1.38 6.65 11.92
CA TYR A 161 0.82 5.34 11.60
C TYR A 161 1.72 4.16 12.04
N LYS A 162 2.75 4.41 12.84
CA LYS A 162 3.81 3.44 13.18
C LYS A 162 3.29 2.16 13.82
N ASP A 163 2.26 2.26 14.66
CA ASP A 163 1.78 1.12 15.45
C ASP A 163 0.99 0.15 14.57
N ALA A 164 0.05 0.64 13.77
CA ALA A 164 -0.66 -0.16 12.76
C ALA A 164 0.31 -0.79 11.75
N LEU A 165 1.26 -0.01 11.24
CA LEU A 165 2.29 -0.52 10.32
C LEU A 165 3.15 -1.62 10.94
N ARG A 166 3.46 -1.54 12.24
CA ARG A 166 4.21 -2.58 12.95
C ARG A 166 3.41 -3.89 12.98
N VAL A 167 2.12 -3.83 13.27
CA VAL A 167 1.23 -5.01 13.27
C VAL A 167 1.14 -5.61 11.86
N LEU A 168 0.81 -4.80 10.85
CA LEU A 168 0.70 -5.26 9.46
C LEU A 168 2.03 -5.86 8.95
N ARG A 169 3.17 -5.28 9.33
CA ARG A 169 4.50 -5.80 8.96
C ARG A 169 4.75 -7.16 9.60
N GLY A 170 4.38 -7.33 10.87
CA GLY A 170 4.48 -8.59 11.58
C GLY A 170 3.66 -9.69 10.89
N ARG A 171 2.40 -9.39 10.54
CA ARG A 171 1.51 -10.29 9.80
C ARG A 171 2.06 -10.65 8.44
N ARG A 172 2.51 -9.67 7.66
CA ARG A 172 3.14 -9.91 6.36
C ARG A 172 4.36 -10.82 6.48
N ASN A 173 5.23 -10.59 7.46
CA ASN A 173 6.40 -11.44 7.65
C ASN A 173 5.99 -12.88 7.97
N MET A 174 5.01 -13.06 8.87
CA MET A 174 4.48 -14.40 9.17
C MET A 174 3.89 -15.05 7.92
N GLU A 175 3.06 -14.35 7.14
CA GLU A 175 2.46 -14.89 5.91
C GLU A 175 3.52 -15.31 4.88
N ILE A 176 4.53 -14.46 4.65
CA ILE A 176 5.64 -14.79 3.75
C ILE A 176 6.42 -16.01 4.28
N HIS A 177 6.60 -16.12 5.60
CA HIS A 177 7.21 -17.30 6.21
C HIS A 177 6.35 -18.55 5.99
N TYR A 178 5.03 -18.48 6.17
CA TYR A 178 4.11 -19.59 5.92
C TYR A 178 4.15 -20.05 4.47
N MET A 179 3.99 -19.12 3.51
CA MET A 179 4.10 -19.41 2.07
C MET A 179 5.44 -20.04 1.66
N ASN A 180 6.54 -19.66 2.32
CA ASN A 180 7.86 -20.21 2.01
C ASN A 180 8.16 -21.53 2.74
N SER A 181 7.29 -21.97 3.67
CA SER A 181 7.53 -23.11 4.55
C SER A 181 6.53 -24.27 4.37
N GLU A 182 5.78 -24.30 3.27
CA GLU A 182 4.60 -25.15 2.95
C GLU A 182 4.61 -26.61 3.46
N LEU A 183 5.76 -27.25 3.68
CA LEU A 183 5.85 -28.62 4.22
C LEU A 183 5.82 -28.75 5.76
N LYS A 184 6.00 -27.65 6.52
CA LYS A 184 5.96 -27.68 8.00
C LYS A 184 4.56 -27.45 8.58
N ASP A 185 3.58 -27.12 7.75
CA ASP A 185 2.32 -26.51 8.16
C ASP A 185 1.20 -27.50 8.55
N ASP A 186 1.21 -28.71 7.97
CA ASP A 186 0.29 -29.80 8.37
C ASP A 186 0.39 -30.15 9.88
N LEU A 187 1.55 -29.87 10.48
CA LEU A 187 1.82 -30.08 11.91
C LEU A 187 1.30 -28.93 12.79
N TRP A 188 1.23 -27.70 12.29
CA TRP A 188 0.82 -26.54 13.10
C TRP A 188 -0.70 -26.38 13.16
N GLN A 189 -1.42 -26.59 12.05
CA GLN A 189 -2.89 -26.69 12.07
C GLN A 189 -3.37 -27.83 12.98
N ARG A 190 -2.67 -28.97 12.99
CA ARG A 190 -2.94 -30.07 13.93
C ARG A 190 -2.67 -29.69 15.39
N ASN A 191 -1.64 -28.89 15.66
CA ASN A 191 -1.32 -28.47 17.03
C ASN A 191 -2.30 -27.43 17.60
N GLN A 192 -2.91 -26.57 16.78
CA GLN A 192 -3.97 -25.67 17.26
C GLN A 192 -5.29 -26.40 17.54
N ALA A 193 -5.66 -27.37 16.68
CA ALA A 193 -6.85 -28.20 16.90
C ALA A 193 -6.75 -29.05 18.19
N LEU A 194 -5.54 -29.35 18.67
CA LEU A 194 -5.29 -30.08 19.92
C LEU A 194 -5.51 -29.24 21.19
N GLN A 195 -5.67 -27.91 21.10
CA GLN A 195 -5.79 -27.00 22.26
C GLN A 195 -7.20 -26.42 22.47
N GLY A 196 -8.21 -26.91 21.75
CA GLY A 196 -9.62 -26.48 21.88
C GLY A 196 -10.08 -25.58 20.73
N LYS A 197 -11.30 -25.03 20.86
CA LYS A 197 -11.92 -24.19 19.81
C LYS A 197 -11.01 -23.02 19.43
N ILE A 198 -10.73 -22.88 18.14
CA ILE A 198 -9.95 -21.76 17.61
C ILE A 198 -10.82 -20.50 17.69
N LYS A 199 -10.63 -19.69 18.74
CA LYS A 199 -11.26 -18.38 18.84
C LYS A 199 -10.72 -17.49 17.72
N LEU A 200 -11.63 -16.80 17.05
CA LEU A 200 -11.25 -15.74 16.13
C LEU A 200 -10.56 -14.62 16.90
N GLU A 201 -9.43 -14.16 16.37
CA GLU A 201 -8.82 -12.91 16.80
C GLU A 201 -9.77 -11.73 16.46
N ASP A 202 -9.56 -10.53 17.03
CA ASP A 202 -10.41 -9.38 16.76
C ASP A 202 -10.26 -8.93 15.29
N LEU A 203 -11.13 -9.44 14.44
CA LEU A 203 -11.14 -9.16 13.01
C LEU A 203 -11.45 -7.68 12.71
N ASP A 204 -12.12 -6.98 13.62
CA ASP A 204 -12.40 -5.55 13.45
C ASP A 204 -11.15 -4.73 13.76
N GLU A 205 -10.32 -5.17 14.70
CA GLU A 205 -8.98 -4.61 14.92
C GLU A 205 -8.12 -4.73 13.66
N TYR A 206 -8.22 -5.86 12.96
CA TYR A 206 -7.46 -6.11 11.73
C TYR A 206 -7.88 -5.18 10.60
N LEU A 207 -9.17 -4.96 10.45
CA LEU A 207 -9.66 -3.98 9.49
C LEU A 207 -9.22 -2.55 9.85
N ARG A 208 -9.25 -2.17 11.14
CA ARG A 208 -8.76 -0.86 11.59
C ARG A 208 -7.28 -0.66 11.29
N ASP A 209 -6.45 -1.68 11.49
CA ASP A 209 -5.03 -1.61 11.15
C ASP A 209 -4.82 -1.49 9.64
N LEU A 210 -5.55 -2.26 8.82
CA LEU A 210 -5.46 -2.20 7.37
C LEU A 210 -5.95 -0.85 6.82
N GLU A 211 -7.02 -0.30 7.39
CA GLU A 211 -7.53 1.03 7.08
C GLU A 211 -6.48 2.12 7.38
N GLN A 212 -5.83 2.05 8.54
CA GLN A 212 -4.70 2.92 8.86
C GLN A 212 -3.53 2.75 7.87
N GLY A 213 -3.27 1.52 7.42
CA GLY A 213 -2.31 1.24 6.35
C GLY A 213 -2.66 1.93 5.03
N LEU A 214 -3.92 1.86 4.60
CA LEU A 214 -4.42 2.57 3.42
C LEU A 214 -4.31 4.08 3.59
N HIS A 215 -4.70 4.63 4.74
CA HIS A 215 -4.58 6.07 5.02
C HIS A 215 -3.14 6.55 4.96
N MET A 216 -2.21 5.83 5.59
CA MET A 216 -0.79 6.14 5.54
C MET A 216 -0.26 6.17 4.11
N VAL A 217 -0.57 5.15 3.30
CA VAL A 217 -0.17 5.09 1.88
C VAL A 217 -0.75 6.27 1.12
N THR A 218 -2.04 6.56 1.31
CA THR A 218 -2.75 7.64 0.62
C THR A 218 -2.15 9.02 0.96
N GLU A 219 -1.97 9.32 2.25
CA GLU A 219 -1.36 10.58 2.71
C GLU A 219 0.08 10.74 2.20
N THR A 220 0.86 9.65 2.25
CA THR A 220 2.24 9.62 1.76
C THR A 220 2.30 9.96 0.26
N LEU A 221 1.47 9.29 -0.55
CA LEU A 221 1.39 9.55 -1.99
C LEU A 221 0.96 11.01 -2.25
N ARG A 222 -0.07 11.49 -1.54
CA ARG A 222 -0.54 12.89 -1.68
C ARG A 222 0.58 13.88 -1.39
N ALA A 223 1.32 13.69 -0.29
CA ALA A 223 2.41 14.57 0.11
C ALA A 223 3.50 14.60 -0.96
N VAL A 224 3.93 13.43 -1.44
CA VAL A 224 4.95 13.31 -2.50
C VAL A 224 4.51 14.01 -3.77
N PHE A 225 3.35 13.65 -4.32
CA PHE A 225 2.96 14.14 -5.65
C PHE A 225 2.51 15.60 -5.62
N THR A 226 1.93 16.08 -4.52
CA THR A 226 1.69 17.51 -4.33
C THR A 226 3.00 18.28 -4.30
N TYR A 227 3.99 17.83 -3.53
CA TYR A 227 5.31 18.45 -3.46
C TYR A 227 5.99 18.47 -4.84
N THR A 228 5.99 17.34 -5.54
CA THR A 228 6.56 17.20 -6.89
C THR A 228 5.93 18.17 -7.87
N ASN A 229 4.59 18.24 -7.91
CA ASN A 229 3.87 19.15 -8.80
C ASN A 229 4.19 20.62 -8.50
N GLN A 230 4.26 21.01 -7.23
CA GLN A 230 4.60 22.37 -6.83
C GLN A 230 6.05 22.72 -7.19
N ARG A 231 6.99 21.79 -6.99
CA ARG A 231 8.40 21.96 -7.35
C ARG A 231 8.55 22.11 -8.85
N TRP A 232 7.90 21.27 -9.65
CA TRP A 232 7.95 21.33 -11.11
C TRP A 232 7.50 22.70 -11.63
N LYS A 233 6.37 23.22 -11.11
CA LYS A 233 5.86 24.55 -11.45
C LYS A 233 6.82 25.69 -11.11
N LYS A 234 7.61 25.54 -10.03
CA LYS A 234 8.63 26.53 -9.64
C LYS A 234 9.85 26.48 -10.56
N LEU A 235 10.25 25.29 -11.00
CA LEU A 235 11.37 25.11 -11.93
C LEU A 235 11.00 25.57 -13.34
N SER A 236 9.78 25.30 -13.81
CA SER A 236 9.32 25.69 -15.15
C SER A 236 9.02 27.19 -15.33
N ARG A 237 9.11 27.98 -14.24
CA ARG A 237 8.91 29.45 -14.25
C ARG A 237 10.24 30.22 -14.19
N LYS A 238 11.35 29.53 -13.98
CA LYS A 238 12.70 30.09 -14.08
C LYS A 238 13.23 29.86 -15.48
#